data_AF-A0A7Y5LNI2-F1
#
_entry.id   AF-A0A7Y5LNI2-F1
#
_cell.length_a   1.000
_cell.length_b   1.000
_cell.length_c   1.000
_cell.angle_alpha   90.00
_cell.angle_beta   90.00
_cell.angle_gamma   90.00
#
_symmetry.space_group_name_H-M   'P 1'
#
loop_
_entity.id
_entity.type
_entity.pdbx_description
1 polymer ?
#
loop_
_entity_poly.entity_id
_entity_poly.type
_entity_poly.pdbx_seq_one_letter_code
_entity_poly.pdbx_strand_id
1 'polypeptide(L)'
;CCDTQWDDICAQQAAQDCNASCGCSGGGTPGGGGGACCAASDGAGCNISACQNCVCSLDSFCCDTQWDDICAQQAAQDCNASCGCSGGGTPGGGTTGGTCCAASDGAGCNVSACQSCVCSLDSFCCDTQWDDICAQQAAQDCNASCKCTTTGGTGTTVKGCCTAQSSPGCTTSSTCQNCVCAQDSFCCSTSWDDLCAGAAANQCKSSCGC
;
A
#
# COMPACT_ATOMS: atom_id res chain seq x y z
N CYS A 1 -27.60 38.80 11.02
CA CYS A 1 -26.66 38.19 11.99
C CYS A 1 -26.17 39.12 13.09
N CYS A 2 -26.60 40.39 13.17
CA CYS A 2 -26.17 41.29 14.26
C CYS A 2 -27.17 41.39 15.42
N ASP A 3 -28.36 40.80 15.30
CA ASP A 3 -29.42 40.88 16.33
C ASP A 3 -29.94 39.50 16.79
N THR A 4 -29.30 38.40 16.36
CA THR A 4 -29.58 37.02 16.82
C THR A 4 -28.28 36.31 17.14
N GLN A 5 -28.35 35.29 18.03
CA GLN A 5 -27.21 34.46 18.42
C GLN A 5 -26.44 34.00 17.18
N TRP A 6 -25.12 34.06 17.25
CA TRP A 6 -24.26 33.65 16.15
C TRP A 6 -24.38 32.15 15.93
N ASP A 7 -25.02 31.75 14.83
CA ASP A 7 -25.26 30.36 14.44
C ASP A 7 -24.53 29.99 13.15
N ASP A 8 -24.61 28.71 12.78
CA ASP A 8 -23.86 28.15 11.65
C ASP A 8 -24.27 28.77 10.31
N ILE A 9 -25.52 29.24 10.18
CA ILE A 9 -26.00 29.93 8.97
C ILE A 9 -25.37 31.31 8.89
N CYS A 10 -25.30 32.03 10.01
CA CYS A 10 -24.62 33.31 10.10
C CYS A 10 -23.10 33.21 9.87
N ALA A 11 -22.47 32.13 10.34
CA ALA A 11 -21.05 31.87 10.07
C ALA A 11 -20.77 31.61 8.59
N GLN A 12 -21.62 30.84 7.90
CA GLN A 12 -21.49 30.56 6.46
C GLN A 12 -21.69 31.81 5.61
N GLN A 13 -22.71 32.61 5.90
CA GLN A 13 -22.97 33.85 5.16
C GLN A 13 -21.83 34.87 5.36
N ALA A 14 -21.31 35.01 6.58
CA ALA A 14 -20.17 35.89 6.86
C ALA A 14 -18.88 35.45 6.15
N ALA A 15 -18.65 34.14 6.00
CA ALA A 15 -17.49 33.62 5.26
C ALA A 15 -17.58 33.90 3.75
N GLN A 16 -18.78 33.92 3.17
CA GLN A 16 -19.00 34.27 1.77
C GLN A 16 -18.87 35.78 1.54
N ASP A 17 -19.43 36.58 2.43
CA ASP A 17 -19.53 38.04 2.24
C ASP A 17 -18.26 38.81 2.65
N CYS A 18 -17.45 38.27 3.58
CA CYS A 18 -16.31 38.98 4.18
C CYS A 18 -14.95 38.25 4.02
N ASN A 19 -14.83 37.32 3.07
CA ASN A 19 -13.63 36.46 2.88
C ASN A 19 -12.30 37.25 2.81
N ALA A 20 -12.31 38.46 2.22
CA ALA A 20 -11.12 39.30 2.11
C ALA A 20 -10.79 40.11 3.37
N SER A 21 -11.75 40.29 4.28
CA SER A 21 -11.65 41.23 5.42
C SER A 21 -11.32 40.54 6.75
N CYS A 22 -11.75 39.30 6.93
CA CYS A 22 -11.66 38.60 8.22
C CYS A 22 -10.51 37.58 8.32
N GLY A 23 -9.79 37.31 7.22
CA GLY A 23 -8.63 36.40 7.26
C GLY A 23 -8.94 34.99 7.79
N CYS A 24 -10.18 34.53 7.64
CA CYS A 24 -10.57 33.17 7.99
C CYS A 24 -10.23 32.22 6.84
N SER A 25 -8.94 31.97 6.61
CA SER A 25 -8.44 30.88 5.75
C SER A 25 -8.58 29.50 6.40
N GLY A 26 -9.65 29.30 7.17
CA GLY A 26 -9.92 28.10 7.96
C GLY A 26 -11.43 27.93 8.10
N GLY A 27 -12.08 27.53 7.00
CA GLY A 27 -13.47 27.12 7.03
C GLY A 27 -13.59 25.73 7.61
N GLY A 28 -13.63 25.63 8.94
CA GLY A 28 -14.12 24.44 9.63
C GLY A 28 -15.62 24.33 9.40
N THR A 29 -16.05 23.36 8.59
CA THR A 29 -17.39 22.81 8.63
C THR A 29 -17.62 22.09 9.97
N PRO A 30 -18.82 22.16 10.56
CA PRO A 30 -19.15 21.35 11.73
C PRO A 30 -19.45 19.92 11.26
N GLY A 31 -18.43 19.08 11.32
CA GLY A 31 -18.51 17.64 11.07
C GLY A 31 -17.39 17.14 10.16
N GLY A 32 -16.75 16.04 10.55
CA GLY A 32 -15.86 15.28 9.67
C GLY A 32 -14.39 15.42 10.06
N GLY A 33 -13.86 14.38 10.72
CA GLY A 33 -12.42 14.21 10.89
C GLY A 33 -11.74 13.87 9.57
N GLY A 34 -11.74 14.80 8.61
CA GLY A 34 -11.09 14.58 7.34
C GLY A 34 -9.57 14.72 7.48
N GLY A 35 -8.86 13.60 7.49
CA GLY A 35 -7.41 13.58 7.44
C GLY A 35 -6.83 14.09 6.12
N ALA A 36 -5.51 13.98 5.97
CA ALA A 36 -4.85 14.25 4.69
C ALA A 36 -5.41 13.29 3.63
N CYS A 37 -5.82 13.80 2.46
CA CYS A 37 -6.46 12.96 1.44
C CYS A 37 -5.63 11.77 0.94
N CYS A 38 -4.31 11.81 1.13
CA CYS A 38 -3.39 10.76 0.69
C CYS A 38 -3.05 9.76 1.81
N ALA A 39 -3.77 9.78 2.93
CA ALA A 39 -3.57 8.87 4.05
C ALA A 39 -4.91 8.55 4.73
N ALA A 40 -5.02 7.37 5.32
CA ALA A 40 -6.18 7.01 6.13
C ALA A 40 -6.33 7.92 7.36
N SER A 41 -7.56 8.05 7.83
CA SER A 41 -7.92 8.77 9.05
C SER A 41 -9.16 8.17 9.71
N ASP A 42 -9.36 8.49 10.99
CA ASP A 42 -10.47 7.96 11.77
C ASP A 42 -11.81 8.66 11.48
N GLY A 43 -11.82 9.69 10.63
CA GLY A 43 -13.04 10.39 10.24
C GLY A 43 -13.32 10.28 8.74
N ALA A 44 -14.56 10.61 8.37
CA ALA A 44 -15.00 10.64 6.98
C ALA A 44 -14.50 11.89 6.25
N GLY A 45 -14.24 11.73 4.95
CA GLY A 45 -13.78 12.78 4.06
C GLY A 45 -12.30 13.13 4.21
N CYS A 46 -11.86 14.17 3.51
CA CYS A 46 -10.48 14.63 3.57
C CYS A 46 -10.36 16.13 3.36
N ASN A 47 -9.17 16.67 3.58
CA ASN A 47 -8.93 18.12 3.60
C ASN A 47 -8.92 18.82 2.22
N ILE A 48 -9.07 18.09 1.10
CA ILE A 48 -9.09 18.64 -0.27
C ILE A 48 -10.45 18.33 -0.90
N SER A 49 -11.33 19.33 -1.01
CA SER A 49 -12.72 19.10 -1.44
C SER A 49 -12.85 18.49 -2.85
N ALA A 50 -11.99 18.87 -3.80
CA ALA A 50 -11.98 18.28 -5.14
C ALA A 50 -11.59 16.80 -5.11
N CYS A 51 -10.62 16.45 -4.26
CA CYS A 51 -10.20 15.07 -4.03
C CYS A 51 -11.31 14.26 -3.36
N GLN A 52 -11.83 14.77 -2.25
CA GLN A 52 -12.92 14.14 -1.52
C GLN A 52 -14.09 13.88 -2.45
N ASN A 53 -14.59 14.87 -3.20
CA ASN A 53 -15.74 14.67 -4.09
C ASN A 53 -15.49 13.61 -5.16
N CYS A 54 -14.27 13.54 -5.70
CA CYS A 54 -13.90 12.49 -6.62
C CYS A 54 -13.96 11.11 -5.95
N VAL A 55 -13.34 10.97 -4.78
CA VAL A 55 -13.34 9.70 -4.03
C VAL A 55 -14.75 9.31 -3.56
N CYS A 56 -15.56 10.24 -3.04
CA CYS A 56 -16.95 9.99 -2.64
C CYS A 56 -17.81 9.46 -3.80
N SER A 57 -17.50 9.88 -5.03
CA SER A 57 -18.25 9.45 -6.21
C SER A 57 -17.91 8.02 -6.64
N LEU A 58 -16.75 7.53 -6.22
CA LEU A 58 -16.28 6.16 -6.43
C LEU A 58 -16.72 5.26 -5.27
N ASP A 59 -16.58 5.76 -4.05
CA ASP A 59 -16.97 5.08 -2.82
C ASP A 59 -17.58 6.06 -1.80
N SER A 60 -18.89 5.91 -1.55
CA SER A 60 -19.61 6.74 -0.58
C SER A 60 -19.18 6.46 0.86
N PHE A 61 -18.63 5.27 1.16
CA PHE A 61 -18.10 4.93 2.48
C PHE A 61 -17.05 5.94 2.94
N CYS A 62 -16.20 6.41 2.01
CA CYS A 62 -15.15 7.39 2.27
C CYS A 62 -15.65 8.72 2.83
N CYS A 63 -16.92 9.05 2.59
CA CYS A 63 -17.50 10.34 2.93
C CYS A 63 -18.65 10.24 3.93
N ASP A 64 -19.24 9.07 4.06
CA ASP A 64 -20.34 8.81 5.00
C ASP A 64 -19.87 8.10 6.27
N THR A 65 -18.78 7.32 6.19
CA THR A 65 -18.30 6.48 7.30
C THR A 65 -16.89 6.82 7.73
N GLN A 66 -15.90 6.56 6.87
CA GLN A 66 -14.50 6.71 7.24
C GLN A 66 -13.62 6.85 6.00
N TRP A 67 -12.62 7.72 6.09
CA TRP A 67 -11.55 7.82 5.11
C TRP A 67 -10.44 6.82 5.46
N ASP A 68 -10.57 5.56 5.04
CA ASP A 68 -9.61 4.49 5.34
C ASP A 68 -8.49 4.36 4.28
N ASP A 69 -7.73 3.27 4.34
CA ASP A 69 -6.62 3.01 3.40
C ASP A 69 -7.11 2.84 1.95
N ILE A 70 -8.34 2.34 1.75
CA ILE A 70 -8.95 2.21 0.42
C ILE A 70 -9.27 3.61 -0.11
N CYS A 71 -9.85 4.48 0.72
CA CYS A 71 -10.11 5.88 0.35
C CYS A 71 -8.84 6.65 -0.02
N ALA A 72 -7.76 6.47 0.76
CA ALA A 72 -6.46 7.07 0.47
C ALA A 72 -5.82 6.51 -0.82
N GLN A 73 -6.04 5.22 -1.11
CA GLN A 73 -5.58 4.61 -2.36
C GLN A 73 -6.38 5.14 -3.56
N GLN A 74 -7.70 5.21 -3.46
CA GLN A 74 -8.56 5.77 -4.51
C GLN A 74 -8.24 7.24 -4.79
N ALA A 75 -7.92 8.01 -3.74
CA ALA A 75 -7.41 9.37 -3.86
C ALA A 75 -6.12 9.45 -4.70
N ALA A 76 -5.23 8.48 -4.51
CA ALA A 76 -3.93 8.45 -5.16
C ALA A 76 -3.92 7.85 -6.57
N GLN A 77 -4.84 6.95 -6.88
CA GLN A 77 -4.89 6.26 -8.17
C GLN A 77 -5.91 6.89 -9.11
N ASP A 78 -7.16 7.00 -8.68
CA ASP A 78 -8.27 7.38 -9.55
C ASP A 78 -8.54 8.89 -9.51
N CYS A 79 -8.27 9.51 -8.36
CA CYS A 79 -8.54 10.92 -8.13
C CYS A 79 -7.28 11.77 -8.06
N ASN A 80 -6.12 11.25 -8.48
CA ASN A 80 -4.83 11.92 -8.31
C ASN A 80 -4.78 13.34 -8.91
N ALA A 81 -5.43 13.54 -10.06
CA ALA A 81 -5.52 14.85 -10.69
C ALA A 81 -6.17 15.92 -9.79
N SER A 82 -7.05 15.50 -8.88
CA SER A 82 -7.75 16.35 -7.90
C SER A 82 -7.11 16.30 -6.51
N CYS A 83 -6.39 15.22 -6.19
CA CYS A 83 -5.79 15.00 -4.87
C CYS A 83 -4.33 15.44 -4.77
N GLY A 84 -3.59 15.45 -5.88
CA GLY A 84 -2.16 15.77 -5.88
C GLY A 84 -1.33 14.80 -5.03
N CYS A 85 -1.84 13.58 -4.82
CA CYS A 85 -1.14 12.55 -4.07
C CYS A 85 0.06 12.09 -4.90
N SER A 86 1.22 12.65 -4.58
CA SER A 86 2.49 12.28 -5.22
C SER A 86 2.84 10.85 -4.80
N GLY A 87 2.33 9.88 -5.56
CA GLY A 87 2.57 8.45 -5.36
C GLY A 87 1.98 7.92 -4.05
N GLY A 88 0.65 7.86 -3.96
CA GLY A 88 0.01 7.08 -2.90
C GLY A 88 0.10 5.59 -3.21
N GLY A 89 1.23 5.01 -2.83
CA GLY A 89 1.19 3.77 -2.09
C GLY A 89 1.02 4.12 -0.61
N THR A 90 0.46 3.19 0.15
CA THR A 90 0.54 3.02 1.61
C THR A 90 1.81 3.64 2.23
N PRO A 91 1.83 4.02 3.53
CA PRO A 91 3.09 4.28 4.23
C PRO A 91 4.00 3.04 4.17
N GLY A 92 4.82 2.98 3.13
CA GLY A 92 5.45 1.76 2.66
C GLY A 92 6.13 1.96 1.31
N GLY A 93 6.99 2.98 1.21
CA GLY A 93 8.02 3.06 0.17
C GLY A 93 7.51 3.38 -1.24
N GLY A 94 7.26 4.66 -1.50
CA GLY A 94 7.19 5.17 -2.88
C GLY A 94 8.52 4.92 -3.59
N THR A 95 8.49 4.02 -4.58
CA THR A 95 9.64 3.75 -5.45
C THR A 95 9.33 4.22 -6.88
N THR A 96 10.38 4.45 -7.65
CA THR A 96 10.32 4.99 -9.02
C THR A 96 9.83 3.91 -10.02
N GLY A 97 8.66 3.31 -9.77
CA GLY A 97 8.09 2.19 -10.54
C GLY A 97 6.57 2.11 -10.54
N GLY A 98 5.86 3.08 -9.94
CA GLY A 98 4.38 3.06 -9.86
C GLY A 98 3.85 2.07 -8.82
N THR A 99 2.57 1.71 -8.89
CA THR A 99 1.92 0.76 -7.95
C THR A 99 2.49 -0.65 -8.04
N CYS A 100 3.22 -0.97 -9.10
CA CYS A 100 3.79 -2.31 -9.31
C CYS A 100 4.77 -2.77 -8.23
N CYS A 101 5.33 -1.84 -7.46
CA CYS A 101 6.34 -2.14 -6.46
C CYS A 101 5.77 -2.32 -5.05
N ALA A 102 4.45 -2.32 -4.91
CA ALA A 102 3.73 -2.54 -3.66
C ALA A 102 2.51 -3.44 -3.93
N ALA A 103 2.05 -4.14 -2.90
CA ALA A 103 0.79 -4.88 -2.98
C ALA A 103 -0.40 -3.93 -3.13
N SER A 104 -1.49 -4.41 -3.71
CA SER A 104 -2.77 -3.74 -3.85
C SER A 104 -3.91 -4.75 -3.88
N ASP A 105 -5.13 -4.28 -3.60
CA ASP A 105 -6.33 -5.13 -3.59
C ASP A 105 -6.87 -5.43 -5.00
N GLY A 106 -6.35 -4.75 -6.03
CA GLY A 106 -6.69 -4.98 -7.42
C GLY A 106 -5.72 -5.94 -8.12
N ALA A 107 -6.17 -6.53 -9.22
CA ALA A 107 -5.31 -7.30 -10.11
C ALA A 107 -4.49 -6.38 -11.03
N GLY A 108 -3.24 -6.76 -11.28
CA GLY A 108 -2.33 -6.04 -12.16
C GLY A 108 -1.70 -4.80 -11.52
N CYS A 109 -0.97 -4.04 -12.33
CA CYS A 109 -0.31 -2.83 -11.87
C CYS A 109 -0.21 -1.78 -12.98
N ASN A 110 0.14 -0.54 -12.63
CA ASN A 110 0.07 0.58 -13.56
C ASN A 110 1.20 0.66 -14.61
N VAL A 111 2.18 -0.25 -14.58
CA VAL A 111 3.28 -0.31 -15.57
C VAL A 111 3.14 -1.57 -16.42
N SER A 112 2.69 -1.41 -17.67
CA SER A 112 2.31 -2.52 -18.56
C SER A 112 3.42 -3.53 -18.79
N ALA A 113 4.67 -3.06 -18.95
CA ALA A 113 5.83 -3.93 -19.12
C ALA A 113 6.20 -4.71 -17.84
N CYS A 114 5.98 -4.09 -16.68
CA CYS A 114 6.16 -4.73 -15.39
C CYS A 114 5.09 -5.79 -15.16
N GLN A 115 3.82 -5.40 -15.30
CA GLN A 115 2.68 -6.31 -15.20
C GLN A 115 2.86 -7.50 -16.13
N SER A 116 3.15 -7.29 -17.42
CA SER A 116 3.31 -8.40 -18.37
C SER A 116 4.41 -9.40 -17.96
N CYS A 117 5.50 -8.90 -17.38
CA CYS A 117 6.56 -9.76 -16.85
C CYS A 117 6.06 -10.55 -15.65
N VAL A 118 5.44 -9.90 -14.66
CA VAL A 118 4.93 -10.57 -13.45
C VAL A 118 3.80 -11.55 -13.79
N CYS A 119 2.84 -11.20 -14.66
CA CYS A 119 1.78 -12.11 -15.13
C CYS A 119 2.33 -13.39 -15.77
N SER A 120 3.51 -13.30 -16.41
CA SER A 120 4.13 -14.46 -17.05
C SER A 120 4.79 -15.41 -16.06
N LEU A 121 5.11 -14.91 -14.86
CA LEU A 121 5.61 -15.70 -13.73
C LEU A 121 4.45 -16.25 -12.90
N ASP A 122 3.44 -15.40 -12.68
CA ASP A 122 2.29 -15.70 -11.84
C ASP A 122 1.02 -15.03 -12.40
N SER A 123 0.09 -15.84 -12.91
CA SER A 123 -1.18 -15.35 -13.44
C SER A 123 -2.11 -14.81 -12.35
N PHE A 124 -1.94 -15.24 -11.09
CA PHE A 124 -2.72 -14.73 -9.96
C PHE A 124 -2.57 -13.21 -9.84
N CYS A 125 -1.36 -12.69 -10.09
CA CYS A 125 -1.06 -11.26 -10.06
C CYS A 125 -1.91 -10.43 -11.01
N CYS A 126 -2.45 -11.03 -12.06
CA CYS A 126 -3.17 -10.34 -13.13
C CYS A 126 -4.64 -10.76 -13.27
N ASP A 127 -4.98 -11.92 -12.73
CA ASP A 127 -6.34 -12.45 -12.76
C ASP A 127 -7.07 -12.27 -11.43
N THR A 128 -6.35 -12.17 -10.31
CA THR A 128 -6.94 -12.10 -8.97
C THR A 128 -6.51 -10.87 -8.20
N GLN A 129 -5.22 -10.76 -7.84
CA GLN A 129 -4.76 -9.71 -6.95
C GLN A 129 -3.25 -9.50 -7.11
N TRP A 130 -2.84 -8.24 -7.11
CA TRP A 130 -1.43 -7.86 -7.04
C TRP A 130 -0.97 -7.82 -5.58
N ASP A 131 -0.65 -8.97 -5.00
CA ASP A 131 -0.28 -9.08 -3.59
C ASP A 131 1.23 -8.83 -3.32
N ASP A 132 1.69 -9.13 -2.09
CA ASP A 132 3.10 -8.99 -1.70
C ASP A 132 4.05 -9.88 -2.51
N ILE A 133 3.57 -11.04 -2.99
CA ILE A 133 4.35 -11.93 -3.84
C ILE A 133 4.52 -11.28 -5.21
N CYS A 134 3.46 -10.70 -5.77
CA CYS A 134 3.51 -9.95 -7.03
C CYS A 134 4.46 -8.75 -6.95
N ALA A 135 4.39 -7.97 -5.87
CA ALA A 135 5.29 -6.84 -5.64
C ALA A 135 6.75 -7.29 -5.46
N GLN A 136 6.99 -8.44 -4.83
CA GLN A 136 8.31 -9.03 -4.70
C GLN A 136 8.87 -9.51 -6.05
N GLN A 137 8.07 -10.21 -6.86
CA GLN A 137 8.45 -10.62 -8.22
C GLN A 137 8.73 -9.40 -9.10
N ALA A 138 7.96 -8.32 -8.96
CA ALA A 138 8.21 -7.05 -9.64
C ALA A 138 9.59 -6.47 -9.27
N ALA A 139 9.96 -6.52 -7.99
CA ALA A 139 11.21 -5.96 -7.50
C ALA A 139 12.45 -6.83 -7.76
N GLN A 140 12.30 -8.15 -7.87
CA GLN A 140 13.42 -9.09 -8.00
C GLN A 140 13.55 -9.61 -9.44
N ASP A 141 12.51 -10.26 -9.94
CA ASP A 141 12.56 -11.01 -11.20
C ASP A 141 12.27 -10.10 -12.41
N CYS A 142 11.40 -9.11 -12.23
CA CYS A 142 10.95 -8.20 -13.26
C CYS A 142 11.52 -6.78 -13.15
N ASN A 143 12.56 -6.58 -12.33
CA ASN A 143 13.07 -5.24 -12.01
C ASN A 143 13.52 -4.42 -13.23
N ALA A 144 14.00 -5.08 -14.29
CA ALA A 144 14.36 -4.39 -15.53
C ALA A 144 13.16 -3.65 -16.16
N SER A 145 11.95 -4.20 -16.00
CA SER A 145 10.70 -3.65 -16.49
C SER A 145 9.98 -2.79 -15.45
N CYS A 146 10.09 -3.15 -14.17
CA CYS A 146 9.37 -2.51 -13.06
C CYS A 146 10.12 -1.32 -12.47
N LYS A 147 11.46 -1.33 -12.52
CA LYS A 147 12.34 -0.29 -11.96
C LYS A 147 12.01 0.04 -10.51
N CYS A 148 11.66 -0.97 -9.72
CA CYS A 148 11.40 -0.80 -8.30
C CYS A 148 12.69 -0.37 -7.60
N THR A 149 12.81 0.94 -7.35
CA THR A 149 13.96 1.50 -6.64
C THR A 149 13.79 1.21 -5.17
N THR A 150 14.42 0.16 -4.65
CA THR A 150 14.43 -0.19 -3.23
C THR A 150 15.02 0.96 -2.39
N THR A 151 14.21 1.97 -2.06
CA THR A 151 14.56 3.04 -1.12
C THR A 151 13.49 3.02 -0.03
N GLY A 152 13.75 2.30 1.05
CA GLY A 152 12.85 2.24 2.21
C GLY A 152 12.31 0.86 2.56
N GLY A 153 12.99 -0.20 2.13
CA GLY A 153 12.68 -1.56 2.55
C GLY A 153 13.82 -2.50 2.26
N THR A 154 14.90 -2.40 3.03
CA THR A 154 15.68 -3.61 3.41
C THR A 154 14.85 -4.51 4.33
N GLY A 155 13.57 -4.68 4.00
CA GLY A 155 12.79 -5.83 4.38
C GLY A 155 13.18 -6.98 3.46
N THR A 156 14.46 -7.32 3.44
CA THR A 156 14.75 -8.72 3.71
C THR A 156 14.05 -8.94 5.05
N THR A 157 12.77 -9.34 5.05
CA THR A 157 12.25 -10.07 6.20
C THR A 157 13.31 -11.12 6.39
N VAL A 158 14.09 -10.99 7.46
CA VAL A 158 15.20 -11.89 7.71
C VAL A 158 14.51 -13.20 8.01
N LYS A 159 14.31 -13.98 6.95
CA LYS A 159 13.56 -15.20 6.91
C LYS A 159 14.48 -16.22 7.56
N GLY A 160 14.31 -16.41 8.86
CA GLY A 160 15.14 -17.31 9.65
C GLY A 160 15.00 -18.72 9.13
N CYS A 161 16.10 -19.36 8.73
CA CYS A 161 16.04 -20.73 8.23
C CYS A 161 15.58 -21.74 9.30
N CYS A 162 15.66 -21.38 10.57
CA CYS A 162 15.26 -22.23 11.70
C CYS A 162 13.78 -22.09 12.09
N THR A 163 13.00 -21.28 11.38
CA THR A 163 11.61 -20.97 11.74
C THR A 163 10.72 -21.12 10.52
N ALA A 164 9.56 -21.75 10.70
CA ALA A 164 8.55 -21.87 9.67
C ALA A 164 7.90 -20.50 9.32
N GLN A 165 7.45 -20.36 8.10
CA GLN A 165 6.80 -19.17 7.54
C GLN A 165 6.01 -19.54 6.27
N SER A 166 5.02 -18.73 5.94
CA SER A 166 4.15 -18.98 4.79
C SER A 166 4.82 -18.74 3.43
N SER A 167 5.99 -18.09 3.40
CA SER A 167 6.66 -17.72 2.15
C SER A 167 7.85 -18.64 1.84
N PRO A 168 8.15 -18.92 0.56
CA PRO A 168 9.27 -19.77 0.21
C PRO A 168 10.63 -19.17 0.61
N GLY A 169 11.57 -20.07 0.92
CA GLY A 169 12.97 -19.78 1.16
C GLY A 169 13.28 -19.17 2.53
N CYS A 170 14.57 -19.15 2.86
CA CYS A 170 15.11 -18.44 4.00
C CYS A 170 16.24 -17.51 3.54
N THR A 171 16.41 -16.36 4.20
CA THR A 171 17.35 -15.32 3.76
C THR A 171 18.49 -15.10 4.74
N THR A 172 18.47 -15.78 5.91
CA THR A 172 19.58 -15.72 6.88
C THR A 172 20.84 -16.44 6.43
N SER A 173 20.74 -17.46 5.55
CA SER A 173 21.88 -18.24 5.05
C SER A 173 21.55 -18.90 3.72
N SER A 174 22.19 -18.46 2.64
CA SER A 174 22.05 -19.05 1.31
C SER A 174 22.54 -20.50 1.26
N THR A 175 23.57 -20.84 2.03
CA THR A 175 24.07 -22.23 2.15
C THR A 175 23.04 -23.12 2.84
N CYS A 176 22.37 -22.62 3.87
CA CYS A 176 21.27 -23.32 4.52
C CYS A 176 20.08 -23.49 3.57
N GLN A 177 19.66 -22.40 2.91
CA GLN A 177 18.59 -22.42 1.92
C GLN A 177 18.88 -23.49 0.87
N ASN A 178 20.03 -23.44 0.20
CA ASN A 178 20.39 -24.39 -0.85
C ASN A 178 20.40 -25.84 -0.36
N CYS A 179 20.85 -26.10 0.86
CA CYS A 179 20.82 -27.43 1.44
C CYS A 179 19.37 -27.94 1.60
N VAL A 180 18.48 -27.14 2.20
CA VAL A 180 17.08 -27.53 2.42
C VAL A 180 16.34 -27.66 1.09
N CYS A 181 16.57 -26.74 0.15
CA CYS A 181 15.96 -26.76 -1.17
C CYS A 181 16.40 -27.96 -2.03
N ALA A 182 17.59 -28.51 -1.77
CA ALA A 182 18.05 -29.74 -2.39
C ALA A 182 17.40 -31.00 -1.79
N GLN A 183 16.89 -30.92 -0.55
CA GLN A 183 16.09 -32.00 0.06
C GLN A 183 14.65 -31.95 -0.42
N ASP A 184 14.06 -30.75 -0.41
CA ASP A 184 12.68 -30.53 -0.82
C ASP A 184 12.54 -29.20 -1.57
N SER A 185 12.20 -29.30 -2.86
CA SER A 185 11.96 -28.14 -3.73
C SER A 185 10.75 -27.30 -3.30
N PHE A 186 9.82 -27.87 -2.53
CA PHE A 186 8.69 -27.13 -1.97
C PHE A 186 9.18 -25.97 -1.09
N CYS A 187 10.28 -26.16 -0.36
CA CYS A 187 10.87 -25.15 0.52
C CYS A 187 11.38 -23.90 -0.19
N CYS A 188 11.76 -23.97 -1.48
CA CYS A 188 12.14 -22.80 -2.29
C CYS A 188 11.06 -22.30 -3.24
N SER A 189 10.05 -23.11 -3.54
CA SER A 189 9.08 -22.77 -4.59
C SER A 189 7.68 -22.50 -4.08
N THR A 190 7.32 -23.01 -2.89
CA THR A 190 5.96 -22.91 -2.36
C THR A 190 5.91 -22.26 -0.98
N SER A 191 6.53 -22.87 0.04
CA SER A 191 6.58 -22.27 1.37
C SER A 191 7.69 -22.88 2.22
N TRP A 192 8.17 -22.13 3.21
CA TRP A 192 9.13 -22.62 4.19
C TRP A 192 8.40 -23.06 5.47
N ASP A 193 7.76 -24.23 5.44
CA ASP A 193 6.93 -24.73 6.55
C ASP A 193 7.74 -25.42 7.68
N ASP A 194 7.05 -26.10 8.61
CA ASP A 194 7.67 -26.83 9.71
C ASP A 194 8.57 -27.98 9.25
N LEU A 195 8.30 -28.58 8.07
CA LEU A 195 9.16 -29.60 7.49
C LEU A 195 10.45 -28.96 6.96
N CYS A 196 10.36 -27.79 6.33
CA CYS A 196 11.52 -27.02 5.88
C CYS A 196 12.40 -26.56 7.06
N ALA A 197 11.80 -26.01 8.12
CA ALA A 197 12.51 -25.64 9.34
C ALA A 197 13.09 -26.88 10.07
N GLY A 198 12.37 -28.00 10.06
CA GLY A 198 12.84 -29.28 10.58
C GLY A 198 14.02 -29.85 9.79
N ALA A 199 14.02 -29.73 8.46
CA ALA A 199 15.14 -30.10 7.61
C ALA A 199 16.36 -29.20 7.86
N ALA A 200 16.14 -27.89 8.07
CA ALA A 200 17.19 -26.96 8.45
C ALA A 200 17.88 -27.36 9.78
N ALA A 201 17.11 -27.78 10.78
CA ALA A 201 17.62 -28.15 12.09
C ALA A 201 18.27 -29.54 12.18
N ASN A 202 17.83 -30.49 11.35
CA ASN A 202 18.27 -31.88 11.46
C ASN A 202 19.22 -32.30 10.33
N GLN A 203 18.90 -31.96 9.09
CA GLN A 203 19.60 -32.46 7.90
C GLN A 203 20.66 -31.45 7.42
N CYS A 204 20.35 -30.16 7.56
CA CYS A 204 21.22 -29.05 7.14
C CYS A 204 21.86 -28.31 8.33
N LYS A 205 21.90 -28.94 9.50
CA LYS A 205 22.40 -28.37 10.78
C LYS A 205 23.73 -27.62 10.64
N SER A 206 24.71 -28.20 9.95
CA SER A 206 26.04 -27.59 9.74
C SER A 206 26.02 -26.31 8.89
N SER A 207 24.98 -26.14 8.06
CA SER A 207 24.80 -25.00 7.16
C SER A 207 23.84 -23.94 7.73
N CYS A 208 22.94 -24.36 8.63
CA CYS A 208 21.85 -23.56 9.15
C CYS A 208 22.09 -23.03 10.58
N GLY A 209 22.86 -23.73 11.40
CA GLY A 209 23.13 -23.32 12.77
C GLY A 209 21.91 -23.35 13.70
N CYS A 210 20.88 -24.10 13.33
CA CYS A 210 19.83 -24.59 14.23
C CYS A 210 20.32 -25.94 14.83
#